data_AF-A0A2K9ME87-F1
#
_entry.id   AF-A0A2K9ME87-F1
#
_cell.length_a   1.000
_cell.length_b   1.000
_cell.length_c   1.000
_cell.angle_alpha   90.00
_cell.angle_beta   90.00
_cell.angle_gamma   90.00
#
_symmetry.space_group_name_H-M   'P 1'
#
loop_
_entity.id
_entity.type
_entity.pdbx_description
1 polymer ?
#
loop_
_entity_poly.entity_id
_entity_poly.type
_entity_poly.pdbx_seq_one_letter_code
_entity_poly.pdbx_strand_id
1 'polypeptide(L)'
;MPRSSKRVSPSEPTLPRPEPRRTREELRADTLAAAREIILSDGPEALTARRLAEAVGYTPGTIYNLFDGLPDVLWQVNRGNFKRIEELFEDLPGDDPTARLRSLAARYLRLVETEPTLFRALFDGPRRSDRFPDWYMQAIAGCWGARPMSCAS
;
A
#
# COMPACT_ATOMS: atom_id res chain seq x y z
N MET A 1 52.20 -52.33 12.30
CA MET A 1 51.52 -51.17 12.93
C MET A 1 50.43 -50.67 11.97
N PRO A 2 49.13 -50.88 12.24
CA PRO A 2 48.08 -50.37 11.37
C PRO A 2 47.79 -48.90 11.71
N ARG A 3 47.66 -48.05 10.67
CA ARG A 3 47.26 -46.64 10.80
C ARG A 3 45.76 -46.58 11.10
N SER A 4 45.41 -46.03 12.26
CA SER A 4 44.02 -45.83 12.68
C SER A 4 43.39 -44.68 11.88
N SER A 5 42.43 -45.01 11.03
CA SER A 5 41.63 -44.04 10.29
C SER A 5 40.64 -43.36 11.24
N LYS A 6 40.82 -42.05 11.50
CA LYS A 6 39.82 -41.24 12.19
C LYS A 6 38.56 -41.16 11.34
N ARG A 7 37.49 -41.78 11.80
CA ARG A 7 36.13 -41.62 11.27
C ARG A 7 35.69 -40.19 11.59
N VAL A 8 35.51 -39.35 10.58
CA VAL A 8 34.84 -38.05 10.72
C VAL A 8 33.34 -38.33 10.72
N SER A 9 32.67 -38.05 11.84
CA SER A 9 31.21 -38.14 11.92
C SER A 9 30.58 -37.05 11.03
N PRO A 10 29.47 -37.32 10.33
CA PRO A 10 28.77 -36.28 9.56
C PRO A 10 28.27 -35.20 10.52
N SER A 11 28.65 -33.96 10.27
CA SER A 11 28.09 -32.79 10.96
C SER A 11 26.60 -32.71 10.65
N GLU A 12 25.79 -32.75 11.72
CA GLU A 12 24.33 -32.60 11.68
C GLU A 12 23.96 -31.30 10.96
N PRO A 13 23.05 -31.31 9.96
CA PRO A 13 22.60 -30.08 9.32
C PRO A 13 21.87 -29.24 10.37
N THR A 14 22.43 -28.06 10.68
CA THR A 14 21.79 -27.07 11.54
C THR A 14 20.52 -26.60 10.83
N LEU A 15 19.36 -27.12 11.26
CA LEU A 15 18.08 -26.63 10.77
C LEU A 15 17.98 -25.13 11.06
N PRO A 16 17.60 -24.31 10.06
CA PRO A 16 17.43 -22.88 10.29
C PRO A 16 16.40 -22.69 11.40
N ARG A 17 16.75 -21.83 12.36
CA ARG A 17 15.88 -21.49 13.48
C ARG A 17 14.54 -20.98 12.92
N PRO A 18 13.38 -21.45 13.42
CA PRO A 18 12.09 -20.96 12.92
C PRO A 18 12.06 -19.44 13.04
N GLU A 19 11.81 -18.78 11.89
CA GLU A 19 11.61 -17.33 11.81
C GLU A 19 10.62 -16.92 12.91
N PRO A 20 10.91 -15.86 13.70
CA PRO A 20 9.98 -15.40 14.71
C PRO A 20 8.61 -15.19 14.09
N ARG A 21 7.56 -15.70 14.73
CA ARG A 21 6.19 -15.52 14.24
C ARG A 21 5.90 -14.01 14.15
N ARG A 22 5.73 -13.51 12.93
CA ARG A 22 5.33 -12.12 12.66
C ARG A 22 4.20 -11.69 13.60
N THR A 23 4.33 -10.50 14.15
CA THR A 23 3.24 -9.83 14.86
C THR A 23 2.10 -9.54 13.89
N ARG A 24 0.91 -9.27 14.44
CA ARG A 24 -0.26 -8.91 13.63
C ARG A 24 -0.02 -7.62 12.84
N GLU A 25 0.70 -6.67 13.43
CA GLU A 25 0.99 -5.36 12.84
C GLU A 25 1.99 -5.49 11.69
N GLU A 26 3.09 -6.24 11.88
CA GLU A 26 4.05 -6.55 10.82
C GLU A 26 3.37 -7.25 9.65
N LEU A 27 2.53 -8.25 9.92
CA LEU A 27 1.80 -8.95 8.86
C LEU A 27 0.83 -8.03 8.12
N ARG A 28 0.17 -7.09 8.83
CA ARG A 28 -0.69 -6.09 8.19
C ARG A 28 0.13 -5.18 7.28
N ALA A 29 1.30 -4.71 7.73
CA ALA A 29 2.19 -3.88 6.93
C ALA A 29 2.73 -4.61 5.69
N ASP A 30 3.22 -5.84 5.87
CA ASP A 30 3.70 -6.70 4.77
C ASP A 30 2.60 -6.96 3.73
N THR A 31 1.36 -7.18 4.20
CA THR A 31 0.22 -7.37 3.29
C THR A 31 -0.10 -6.11 2.48
N LEU A 32 0.00 -4.92 3.08
CA LEU A 32 -0.20 -3.66 2.36
C LEU A 32 0.92 -3.38 1.36
N ALA A 33 2.16 -3.73 1.70
CA ALA A 33 3.28 -3.67 0.77
C ALA A 33 3.07 -4.61 -0.43
N ALA A 34 2.71 -5.88 -0.17
CA ALA A 34 2.39 -6.84 -1.22
C ALA A 34 1.21 -6.39 -2.08
N ALA A 35 0.16 -5.83 -1.48
CA ALA A 35 -0.97 -5.26 -2.21
C ALA A 35 -0.52 -4.15 -3.18
N ARG A 36 0.34 -3.25 -2.72
CA ARG A 36 0.89 -2.18 -3.55
C ARG A 36 1.68 -2.74 -4.75
N GLU A 37 2.53 -3.74 -4.52
CA GLU A 37 3.33 -4.35 -5.60
C GLU A 37 2.48 -5.11 -6.62
N ILE A 38 1.43 -5.81 -6.16
CA ILE A 38 0.44 -6.44 -7.05
C ILE A 38 -0.24 -5.37 -7.91
N ILE A 39 -0.69 -4.27 -7.29
CA ILE A 39 -1.35 -3.19 -8.01
C ILE A 39 -0.41 -2.56 -9.04
N LEU A 40 0.86 -2.33 -8.68
CA LEU A 40 1.85 -1.77 -9.60
C LEU A 40 2.09 -2.66 -10.81
N SER A 41 2.24 -3.96 -10.59
CA SER A 41 2.63 -4.92 -11.62
C SER A 41 1.46 -5.31 -12.52
N ASP A 42 0.33 -5.65 -11.90
CA ASP A 42 -0.78 -6.35 -12.59
C ASP A 42 -2.09 -5.54 -12.58
N GLY A 43 -2.10 -4.40 -11.88
CA GLY A 43 -3.27 -3.55 -11.75
C GLY A 43 -4.17 -3.84 -10.55
N PRO A 44 -5.07 -2.90 -10.20
CA PRO A 44 -5.99 -3.04 -9.08
C PRO A 44 -6.93 -4.25 -9.16
N GLU A 45 -7.28 -4.73 -10.36
CA GLU A 45 -8.12 -5.92 -10.53
C GLU A 45 -7.42 -7.22 -10.16
N ALA A 46 -6.08 -7.23 -10.16
CA ALA A 46 -5.32 -8.38 -9.71
C ALA A 46 -5.35 -8.57 -8.18
N LEU A 47 -5.83 -7.57 -7.44
CA LEU A 47 -5.87 -7.59 -5.98
C LEU A 47 -6.93 -8.59 -5.49
N THR A 48 -6.47 -9.76 -5.05
CA THR A 48 -7.34 -10.83 -4.51
C THR A 48 -6.78 -11.37 -3.21
N ALA A 49 -7.65 -11.93 -2.36
CA ALA A 49 -7.24 -12.49 -1.07
C ALA A 49 -6.25 -13.64 -1.25
N ARG A 50 -6.39 -14.42 -2.34
CA ARG A 50 -5.47 -15.50 -2.69
C ARG A 50 -4.08 -14.98 -3.04
N ARG A 51 -3.96 -14.01 -3.95
CA ARG A 51 -2.65 -13.46 -4.35
C ARG A 51 -1.96 -12.76 -3.20
N LEU A 52 -2.72 -12.05 -2.35
CA LEU A 52 -2.18 -11.47 -1.12
C LEU A 52 -1.64 -12.55 -0.17
N ALA A 53 -2.44 -13.58 0.09
CA ALA A 53 -2.06 -14.69 0.95
C ALA A 53 -0.80 -15.42 0.44
N GLU A 54 -0.73 -15.69 -0.86
CA GLU A 54 0.45 -16.25 -1.52
C GLU A 54 1.68 -15.34 -1.36
N ALA A 55 1.52 -14.03 -1.55
CA ALA A 55 2.62 -13.06 -1.44
C ALA A 55 3.19 -12.93 -0.02
N VAL A 56 2.37 -13.10 1.02
CA VAL A 56 2.83 -13.02 2.42
C VAL A 56 3.09 -14.39 3.08
N GLY A 57 2.81 -15.50 2.38
CA GLY A 57 3.01 -16.86 2.89
C GLY A 57 1.94 -17.34 3.90
N TYR A 58 0.70 -16.85 3.77
CA TYR A 58 -0.43 -17.21 4.64
C TYR A 58 -1.62 -17.74 3.84
N THR A 59 -2.75 -17.95 4.50
CA THR A 59 -4.00 -18.39 3.86
C THR A 59 -4.92 -17.19 3.56
N PRO A 60 -5.86 -17.29 2.60
CA PRO A 60 -6.84 -16.23 2.36
C PRO A 60 -7.66 -15.87 3.60
N GLY A 61 -7.96 -16.85 4.47
CA GLY A 61 -8.64 -16.61 5.75
C GLY A 61 -7.86 -15.67 6.68
N THR A 62 -6.53 -15.74 6.66
CA THR A 62 -5.68 -14.80 7.40
C THR A 62 -5.86 -13.36 6.92
N ILE A 63 -6.06 -13.14 5.61
CA ILE A 63 -6.29 -11.80 5.03
C ILE A 63 -7.63 -11.23 5.50
N TYR A 64 -8.70 -12.03 5.47
CA TYR A 64 -10.01 -11.60 6.00
C TYR A 64 -10.03 -11.39 7.52
N ASN A 65 -9.13 -12.05 8.25
CA ASN A 65 -8.93 -11.76 9.68
C ASN A 65 -8.11 -10.48 9.91
N LEU A 66 -7.36 -9.99 8.91
CA LEU A 66 -6.57 -8.76 9.02
C LEU A 66 -7.37 -7.53 8.62
N PHE A 67 -8.16 -7.60 7.56
CA PHE A 67 -8.84 -6.47 6.92
C PHE A 67 -10.34 -6.68 6.83
N ASP A 68 -11.10 -5.57 6.77
CA ASP A 68 -12.55 -5.62 6.52
C ASP A 68 -12.84 -5.84 5.03
N GLY A 69 -12.45 -7.02 4.55
CA GLY A 69 -12.52 -7.39 3.13
C GLY A 69 -11.44 -6.77 2.25
N LEU A 70 -11.52 -7.10 0.96
CA LEU A 70 -10.60 -6.57 -0.06
C LEU A 70 -10.74 -5.07 -0.34
N PRO A 71 -11.93 -4.45 -0.27
CA PRO A 71 -12.04 -3.00 -0.38
C PRO A 71 -11.19 -2.26 0.66
N ASP A 72 -11.14 -2.72 1.92
CA ASP A 72 -10.29 -2.11 2.97
C ASP A 72 -8.82 -2.13 2.56
N VAL A 73 -8.30 -3.26 2.07
CA VAL A 73 -6.90 -3.35 1.58
C VAL A 73 -6.62 -2.27 0.52
N LEU A 74 -7.48 -2.16 -0.49
CA LEU A 74 -7.33 -1.17 -1.56
C LEU A 74 -7.44 0.27 -1.04
N TRP A 75 -8.36 0.54 -0.11
CA TRP A 75 -8.49 1.86 0.51
C TRP A 75 -7.21 2.24 1.28
N GLN A 76 -6.64 1.31 2.04
CA GLN A 76 -5.43 1.54 2.81
C GLN A 76 -4.22 1.82 1.91
N VAL A 77 -4.10 1.10 0.78
CA VAL A 77 -3.07 1.42 -0.24
C VAL A 77 -3.28 2.82 -0.80
N ASN A 78 -4.54 3.20 -1.09
CA ASN A 78 -4.88 4.52 -1.63
C ASN A 78 -4.61 5.68 -0.67
N ARG A 79 -4.46 5.43 0.63
CA ARG A 79 -4.03 6.47 1.57
C ARG A 79 -2.72 7.14 1.13
N GLY A 80 -1.78 6.37 0.57
CA GLY A 80 -0.54 6.92 0.01
C GLY A 80 -0.78 7.79 -1.23
N ASN A 81 -1.78 7.45 -2.05
CA ASN A 81 -2.14 8.27 -3.21
C ASN A 81 -2.76 9.60 -2.80
N PHE A 82 -3.64 9.62 -1.79
CA PHE A 82 -4.21 10.86 -1.28
C PHE A 82 -3.15 11.78 -0.70
N LYS A 83 -2.20 11.25 0.07
CA LYS A 83 -1.06 12.04 0.57
C LYS A 83 -0.27 12.68 -0.58
N ARG A 84 0.02 11.93 -1.64
CA ARG A 84 0.71 12.49 -2.83
C ARG A 84 -0.10 13.54 -3.56
N ILE A 85 -1.44 13.45 -3.53
CA ILE A 85 -2.34 14.46 -4.09
C ILE A 85 -2.33 15.72 -3.23
N GLU A 86 -2.37 15.58 -1.89
CA GLU A 86 -2.22 16.69 -0.94
C GLU A 86 -0.91 17.47 -1.20
N GLU A 87 0.20 16.75 -1.36
CA GLU A 87 1.53 17.30 -1.67
C GLU A 87 1.57 18.12 -2.98
N LEU A 88 0.61 17.93 -3.91
CA LEU A 88 0.55 18.74 -5.13
C LEU A 88 0.24 20.21 -4.84
N PHE A 89 -0.52 20.48 -3.77
CA PHE A 89 -0.99 21.80 -3.38
C PHE A 89 -0.03 22.53 -2.42
N GLU A 90 0.96 21.84 -1.87
CA GLU A 90 1.98 22.41 -1.00
C GLU A 90 2.95 23.28 -1.81
N ASP A 91 3.43 24.39 -1.24
CA ASP A 91 4.47 25.25 -1.84
C ASP A 91 4.21 25.66 -3.31
N LEU A 92 2.97 26.02 -3.63
CA LEU A 92 2.64 26.57 -4.94
C LEU A 92 3.26 27.98 -5.12
N PRO A 93 3.80 28.30 -6.31
CA PRO A 93 4.56 29.52 -6.53
C PRO A 93 3.66 30.76 -6.56
N GLY A 94 4.01 31.76 -5.75
CA GLY A 94 3.43 33.11 -5.78
C GLY A 94 1.91 33.18 -5.62
N ASP A 95 1.38 34.38 -5.90
CA ASP A 95 -0.05 34.69 -5.78
C ASP A 95 -0.78 34.72 -7.15
N ASP A 96 -0.06 34.64 -8.27
CA ASP A 96 -0.68 34.60 -9.61
C ASP A 96 -1.44 33.28 -9.81
N PRO A 97 -2.78 33.31 -9.98
CA PRO A 97 -3.58 32.10 -10.17
C PRO A 97 -3.13 31.27 -11.39
N THR A 98 -2.66 31.94 -12.45
CA THR A 98 -2.24 31.25 -13.68
C THR A 98 -0.96 30.46 -13.47
N ALA A 99 0.06 31.05 -12.84
CA ALA A 99 1.29 30.37 -12.47
C ALA A 99 1.04 29.19 -11.52
N ARG A 100 0.16 29.36 -10.52
CA ARG A 100 -0.23 28.30 -9.59
C ARG A 100 -0.90 27.13 -10.32
N LEU A 101 -1.85 27.40 -11.23
CA LEU A 101 -2.52 26.37 -12.02
C LEU A 101 -1.56 25.60 -12.93
N ARG A 102 -0.63 26.30 -13.60
CA ARG A 102 0.40 25.65 -14.44
C ARG A 102 1.31 24.75 -13.62
N SER A 103 1.73 25.20 -12.43
CA SER A 103 2.53 24.40 -11.50
C SER A 103 1.78 23.14 -11.06
N LEU A 104 0.51 23.32 -10.64
CA LEU A 104 -0.33 22.20 -10.22
C LEU A 104 -0.55 21.18 -11.35
N ALA A 105 -0.84 21.64 -12.56
CA ALA A 105 -1.00 20.78 -13.73
C ALA A 105 0.28 19.98 -14.04
N ALA A 106 1.45 20.63 -14.00
CA ALA A 106 2.73 19.95 -14.24
C ALA A 106 3.04 18.88 -13.17
N ARG A 107 2.75 19.17 -11.90
CA ARG A 107 2.92 18.21 -10.80
C ARG A 107 1.92 17.05 -10.90
N TYR A 108 0.68 17.34 -11.24
CA TYR A 108 -0.36 16.32 -11.48
C TYR A 108 0.03 15.38 -12.62
N LEU A 109 0.44 15.91 -13.78
CA LEU A 109 0.87 15.09 -14.92
C LEU A 109 2.03 14.17 -14.52
N ARG A 110 3.03 14.70 -13.81
CA ARG A 110 4.16 13.92 -13.30
C ARG A 110 3.73 12.79 -12.36
N LEU A 111 2.76 13.04 -11.47
CA LEU A 111 2.23 12.02 -10.56
C LEU A 111 1.60 10.87 -11.35
N VAL A 112 0.75 11.19 -12.33
CA VAL A 112 0.05 10.19 -13.15
C VAL A 112 1.03 9.45 -14.06
N GLU A 113 2.07 10.11 -14.56
CA GLU A 113 3.10 9.48 -15.40
C GLU A 113 4.06 8.57 -14.61
N THR A 114 4.35 8.90 -13.35
CA THR A 114 5.33 8.13 -12.55
C THR A 114 4.75 6.80 -12.06
N GLU A 115 3.48 6.80 -11.60
CA GLU A 115 2.83 5.60 -11.07
C GLU A 115 1.39 5.45 -11.63
N PRO A 116 1.21 5.30 -12.96
CA PRO A 116 -0.11 5.31 -13.60
C PRO A 116 -1.03 4.22 -13.07
N THR A 117 -0.48 3.04 -12.76
CA THR A 117 -1.27 1.91 -12.26
C THR A 117 -1.76 2.14 -10.83
N LEU A 118 -0.96 2.77 -9.97
CA LEU A 118 -1.40 3.17 -8.63
C LEU A 118 -2.40 4.32 -8.69
N PHE A 119 -2.25 5.26 -9.61
CA PHE A 119 -3.25 6.29 -9.82
C PHE A 119 -4.57 5.71 -10.32
N ARG A 120 -4.55 4.74 -11.25
CA ARG A 120 -5.75 3.99 -11.67
C ARG A 120 -6.42 3.27 -10.51
N ALA A 121 -5.65 2.85 -9.51
CA ALA A 121 -6.17 2.29 -8.28
C ALA A 121 -6.93 3.30 -7.41
N LEU A 122 -7.13 4.56 -7.83
CA LEU A 122 -8.14 5.50 -7.30
C LEU A 122 -9.53 5.36 -7.93
N PHE A 123 -9.66 4.72 -9.09
CA PHE A 123 -10.93 4.54 -9.81
C PHE A 123 -11.36 3.08 -10.02
N ASP A 124 -10.43 2.13 -10.08
CA ASP A 124 -10.67 0.73 -10.47
C ASP A 124 -10.37 -0.31 -9.35
N GLY A 125 -10.67 -1.59 -9.53
CA GLY A 125 -10.37 -2.67 -8.56
C GLY A 125 -11.58 -3.21 -7.78
N PRO A 126 -11.34 -3.96 -6.68
CA PRO A 126 -12.40 -4.51 -5.80
C PRO A 126 -13.21 -3.44 -5.04
N ARG A 127 -13.16 -2.18 -5.47
CA ARG A 127 -13.74 -0.99 -4.85
C ARG A 127 -15.26 -0.85 -5.02
N ARG A 128 -15.97 -1.88 -5.49
CA ARG A 128 -17.43 -1.86 -5.70
C ARG A 128 -18.17 -1.86 -4.34
N SER A 129 -18.14 -0.73 -3.65
CA SER A 129 -18.91 -0.45 -2.43
C SER A 129 -19.52 0.94 -2.56
N ASP A 130 -20.82 1.06 -2.27
CA ASP A 130 -21.53 2.35 -2.27
C ASP A 130 -21.24 3.15 -0.98
N ARG A 131 -20.58 2.54 0.01
CA ARG A 131 -20.22 3.15 1.27
C ARG A 131 -18.72 3.06 1.51
N PHE A 132 -18.12 4.22 1.79
CA PHE A 132 -16.72 4.36 2.19
C PHE A 132 -16.64 4.64 3.69
N PRO A 133 -15.59 4.18 4.38
CA PRO A 133 -15.40 4.50 5.78
C PRO A 133 -15.02 5.97 5.96
N ASP A 134 -15.40 6.57 7.10
CA ASP A 134 -15.23 8.00 7.36
C ASP A 134 -13.79 8.48 7.17
N TRP A 135 -12.80 7.68 7.60
CA TRP A 135 -11.38 8.02 7.46
C TRP A 135 -10.96 8.16 5.98
N TYR A 136 -11.57 7.39 5.07
CA TYR A 136 -11.27 7.44 3.64
C TYR A 136 -11.85 8.71 3.02
N MET A 137 -13.07 9.06 3.41
CA MET A 137 -13.70 10.32 3.02
C MET A 137 -12.95 11.54 3.55
N GLN A 138 -12.43 11.47 4.79
CA GLN A 138 -11.58 12.50 5.37
C GLN A 138 -10.25 12.66 4.60
N ALA A 139 -9.62 11.56 4.17
CA ALA A 139 -8.42 11.61 3.34
C ALA A 139 -8.70 12.26 1.96
N ILE A 140 -9.85 11.99 1.36
CA ILE A 140 -10.28 12.68 0.12
C ILE A 140 -10.49 14.18 0.38
N ALA A 141 -11.13 14.56 1.50
CA ALA A 141 -11.35 15.96 1.85
C ALA A 141 -10.03 16.71 2.09
N GLY A 142 -9.03 16.05 2.70
CA GLY A 142 -7.68 16.60 2.92
C GLY A 142 -6.98 17.03 1.64
N CYS A 143 -7.19 16.30 0.53
CA CYS A 143 -6.59 16.58 -0.78
C CYS A 143 -6.88 17.98 -1.32
N TRP A 144 -7.99 18.62 -0.91
CA TRP A 144 -8.42 19.92 -1.45
C TRP A 144 -8.10 21.09 -0.53
N GLY A 145 -7.29 20.86 0.51
CA GLY A 145 -7.00 21.90 1.49
C GLY A 145 -8.25 22.41 2.21
N ALA A 146 -9.30 21.58 2.28
CA ALA A 146 -10.49 21.84 3.07
C ALA A 146 -10.11 21.79 4.56
N ARG A 147 -9.43 22.84 5.03
CA ARG A 147 -9.57 23.26 6.42
C ARG A 147 -11.08 23.38 6.63
N PRO A 148 -11.65 22.83 7.72
CA PRO A 148 -13.07 23.01 7.99
C PRO A 148 -13.37 24.49 7.79
N MET A 149 -14.34 24.81 6.94
CA MET A 149 -14.86 26.17 6.86
C MET A 149 -15.24 26.51 8.30
N SER A 150 -14.41 27.31 8.96
CA SER A 150 -14.82 27.98 10.18
C SER A 150 -16.04 28.76 9.74
N CYS A 151 -17.23 28.31 10.15
CA CYS A 151 -18.42 29.14 10.12
C CYS A 151 -18.05 30.37 10.96
N ALA A 152 -17.61 31.42 10.28
CA ALA A 152 -17.46 32.72 10.85
C ALA A 152 -18.87 33.32 10.96
N SER A 153 -19.28 33.47 12.23
CA SER A 153 -20.35 34.34 12.74
C SER A 153 -21.79 33.92 12.48
#